data_AF-A0A351KZ23-F1
#
_entry.id   AF-A0A351KZ23-F1
#
_cell.length_a   1.000
_cell.length_b   1.000
_cell.length_c   1.000
_cell.angle_alpha   90.00
_cell.angle_beta   90.00
_cell.angle_gamma   90.00
#
_symmetry.space_group_name_H-M   'P 1'
#
loop_
_entity.id
_entity.type
_entity.pdbx_description
1 polymer ?
#
loop_
_entity_poly.entity_id
_entity_poly.type
_entity_poly.pdbx_seq_one_letter_code
_entity_poly.pdbx_strand_id
1 'polypeptide(L)' 'MLLTELLPILKELSREDKQRVIDFLSSEIAEEETLKQLKNGGTYEVWSPYDAFEAAQVLEKMLEEHQKTQNHNNG' A
#
# COMPACT_ATOMS: atom_id res chain seq x y z
N MET A 1 20.83 15.06 8.60
CA MET A 1 21.37 14.00 9.48
C MET A 1 21.34 12.69 8.71
N LEU A 2 22.37 11.87 8.80
CA LEU A 2 22.35 10.52 8.21
C LEU A 2 21.80 9.52 9.22
N LEU A 3 21.01 8.55 8.76
CA LEU A 3 20.50 7.47 9.61
C LEU A 3 21.64 6.71 10.33
N THR A 4 22.79 6.60 9.66
CA THR A 4 24.00 5.98 10.20
C THR A 4 24.56 6.68 11.44
N GLU A 5 24.30 7.98 11.60
CA GLU A 5 24.74 8.77 12.76
C GLU A 5 23.72 8.71 13.91
N LEU A 6 22.45 8.47 13.60
CA LEU A 6 21.35 8.42 14.56
C LEU A 6 21.22 7.04 15.24
N LEU A 7 21.49 5.96 14.51
CA LEU A 7 21.37 4.59 15.02
C LEU A 7 22.19 4.29 16.29
N PRO A 8 23.45 4.76 16.43
CA PRO A 8 24.20 4.59 17.68
C PRO A 8 23.52 5.26 18.88
N ILE A 9 22.99 6.48 18.69
CA ILE A 9 22.32 7.25 19.73
C ILE A 9 21.04 6.54 20.18
N LEU A 10 20.25 6.02 19.23
CA LEU A 10 19.03 5.25 19.53
C LEU A 10 19.33 3.96 20.31
N LYS A 11 20.53 3.37 20.16
CA LYS A 11 20.91 2.16 20.90
C LYS A 11 21.17 2.44 22.37
N GLU A 12 21.66 3.63 22.71
CA GLU A 12 21.96 4.05 24.09
C GLU A 12 20.70 4.36 24.91
N LEU A 13 19.55 4.56 24.25
CA LEU A 13 18.28 4.83 24.92
C LEU A 13 17.81 3.68 25.81
N SER A 14 17.12 4.04 26.89
CA SER A 14 16.38 3.10 27.73
C SER A 14 15.29 2.38 26.93
N ARG A 15 14.78 1.25 27.43
CA ARG A 15 13.67 0.54 26.77
C ARG A 15 12.42 1.43 26.64
N GLU A 16 12.14 2.23 27.64
CA GLU A 16 10.99 3.15 27.66
C GLU A 16 11.14 4.25 26.62
N ASP A 17 12.33 4.85 26.52
CA ASP A 17 12.57 5.92 25.55
C ASP A 17 12.60 5.39 24.11
N LYS A 18 13.09 4.16 23.89
CA LYS A 18 12.97 3.48 22.60
C LYS A 18 11.51 3.32 22.19
N GLN A 19 10.63 2.95 23.13
CA GLN A 19 9.21 2.83 22.84
C GLN A 19 8.60 4.19 22.47
N ARG A 20 8.93 5.26 23.21
CA ARG A 20 8.48 6.62 22.89
C ARG A 20 8.91 7.07 21.50
N VAL A 21 10.14 6.75 21.09
CA VAL A 21 10.63 7.06 19.74
C VAL A 21 9.85 6.29 18.68
N ILE A 22 9.54 5.01 18.91
CA ILE A 22 8.72 4.23 17.98
C ILE A 22 7.31 4.83 17.86
N ASP A 23 6.70 5.18 18.99
CA ASP A 23 5.35 5.74 19.01
C ASP A 23 5.31 7.10 18.30
N PHE A 24 6.31 7.96 18.55
CA PHE A 24 6.49 9.24 17.87
C PHE A 24 6.69 9.07 16.36
N LEU A 25 7.61 8.21 15.92
CA LEU A 25 7.83 7.99 14.49
C LEU A 25 6.60 7.38 13.81
N SER A 26 5.88 6.51 14.53
CA SER A 26 4.64 5.91 14.04
C SER A 26 3.52 6.96 13.89
N SER A 27 3.44 7.96 14.80
CA SER A 27 2.49 9.07 14.65
C SER A 27 2.88 9.98 13.49
N GLU A 28 4.17 10.32 13.33
CA GLU A 28 4.64 11.13 12.20
C GLU A 28 4.34 10.46 10.86
N ILE A 29 4.60 9.15 10.74
CA ILE A 29 4.27 8.37 9.52
C ILE A 29 2.76 8.37 9.29
N ALA A 30 1.96 8.15 10.33
CA ALA A 30 0.50 8.19 10.21
C ALA A 30 -0.01 9.58 9.83
N GLU A 31 0.64 10.67 10.29
CA GLU A 31 0.32 12.05 9.89
C GLU A 31 0.69 12.33 8.43
N GLU A 32 1.86 11.87 7.97
CA GLU A 32 2.25 11.94 6.56
C GLU A 32 1.32 11.13 5.64
N GLU A 33 0.83 9.98 6.12
CA GLU A 33 -0.14 9.16 5.40
C GLU A 33 -1.57 9.68 5.49
N THR A 34 -1.97 10.31 6.61
CA THR A 34 -3.27 10.96 6.73
C THR A 34 -3.34 12.28 5.98
N LEU A 35 -2.20 12.94 5.72
CA LEU A 35 -2.12 13.99 4.69
C LEU A 35 -2.41 13.45 3.28
N LYS A 36 -2.27 12.14 3.04
CA LYS A 36 -2.76 11.44 1.83
C LYS A 36 -4.19 10.93 1.98
N GLN A 37 -4.74 10.86 3.19
CA GLN A 37 -6.14 10.53 3.42
C GLN A 37 -6.99 11.79 3.21
N LEU A 38 -8.09 11.57 2.49
CA LEU A 38 -8.92 12.62 1.92
C LEU A 38 -9.39 13.62 3.00
N LYS A 39 -9.01 14.88 2.85
CA LYS A 39 -9.47 16.01 3.65
C LYS A 39 -10.94 16.29 3.39
N ASN A 40 -11.66 16.64 4.45
CA ASN A 40 -13.06 17.01 4.35
C ASN A 40 -13.21 18.28 3.49
N GLY A 41 -13.95 18.19 2.38
CA GLY A 41 -14.08 19.25 1.37
C GLY A 41 -13.06 19.22 0.22
N GLY A 42 -12.18 18.22 0.16
CA GLY A 42 -11.29 18.02 -1.00
C GLY A 42 -12.05 17.47 -2.21
N THR A 43 -11.85 18.08 -3.37
CA THR A 43 -12.20 17.49 -4.67
C THR A 43 -11.09 16.55 -5.09
N TYR A 44 -11.40 15.26 -5.15
CA TYR A 44 -10.48 14.23 -5.58
C TYR A 44 -10.90 13.73 -6.97
N GLU A 45 -9.92 13.48 -7.84
CA GLU A 45 -10.21 12.80 -9.10
C GLU A 45 -10.82 11.45 -8.78
N VAL A 46 -12.04 11.23 -9.30
CA VAL A 46 -12.69 9.93 -9.19
C VAL A 46 -11.85 8.97 -10.03
N TRP A 47 -11.13 8.07 -9.37
CA TRP A 47 -10.62 6.85 -10.01
C TRP A 47 -11.85 5.99 -10.34
N SER A 48 -12.57 6.41 -11.37
CA SER A 48 -13.77 5.74 -11.83
C SER A 48 -13.32 4.50 -12.58
N PRO A 49 -13.94 3.33 -12.34
CA PRO A 49 -13.74 2.14 -13.18
C PRO A 49 -14.09 2.38 -14.65
N TYR A 50 -14.62 3.56 -15.00
CA TYR A 50 -14.89 3.97 -16.37
C TYR A 50 -13.64 3.93 -17.27
N ASP A 51 -12.44 4.14 -16.71
CA ASP A 51 -11.17 3.97 -17.44
C ASP A 51 -10.51 2.59 -17.24
N ALA A 52 -11.15 1.69 -16.50
CA ALA A 52 -10.71 0.31 -16.30
C ALA A 52 -11.24 -0.63 -17.40
N PHE A 53 -11.14 -0.21 -18.67
CA PHE A 53 -11.49 -1.04 -19.85
C PHE A 53 -10.75 -2.39 -19.87
N GLU A 54 -9.60 -2.45 -19.21
CA GLU A 54 -8.78 -3.66 -19.12
C GLU A 54 -9.39 -4.75 -18.22
N ALA A 55 -10.28 -4.41 -17.28
CA ALA A 55 -10.85 -5.41 -16.37
C ALA A 55 -11.73 -6.43 -17.11
N ALA A 56 -12.52 -5.98 -18.09
CA ALA A 56 -13.34 -6.86 -18.92
C ALA A 56 -12.47 -7.79 -19.78
N GLN A 57 -11.43 -7.24 -20.42
CA GLN A 57 -10.48 -8.02 -21.24
C GLN A 57 -9.72 -9.06 -20.40
N VAL A 58 -9.32 -8.72 -19.17
CA VAL A 58 -8.66 -9.65 -18.26
C VAL A 58 -9.58 -10.83 -17.90
N LEU A 59 -10.85 -10.55 -17.58
CA LEU A 59 -11.84 -11.59 -17.27
C LEU A 59 -12.15 -12.48 -18.48
N GLU A 60 -12.25 -11.90 -19.68
CA GLU A 60 -12.45 -12.64 -20.93
C GLU A 60 -11.28 -13.59 -21.21
N LYS A 61 -10.03 -13.09 -21.09
CA LYS A 61 -8.83 -13.91 -21.26
C LYS A 61 -8.75 -15.06 -20.25
N MET A 62 -9.05 -14.79 -18.98
CA MET A 62 -9.07 -15.83 -17.94
C MET A 62 -10.11 -16.93 -18.24
N LEU A 63 -11.28 -16.54 -18.77
CA LEU A 63 -12.33 -17.49 -19.14
C LEU A 63 -11.91 -18.38 -20.32
N GLU A 64 -11.29 -17.80 -21.36
CA GLU A 64 -10.77 -18.57 -22.50
C GLU A 64 -9.66 -19.55 -22.08
N GLU A 65 -8.74 -19.11 -21.24
CA GLU A 65 -7.67 -19.95 -20.70
C GLU A 65 -8.26 -21.13 -19.92
N HIS A 66 -9.26 -20.88 -19.07
CA HIS A 66 -9.95 -21.93 -18.33
C HIS A 66 -10.63 -22.94 -19.26
N GLN A 67 -11.36 -22.49 -20.29
CA GLN A 67 -12.01 -23.38 -21.25
C GLN A 67 -11.00 -24.23 -22.02
N LYS A 68 -9.86 -23.66 -22.42
CA LYS A 68 -8.76 -24.41 -23.06
C LYS A 68 -8.20 -25.49 -22.13
N THR A 69 -8.02 -25.17 -20.84
CA THR A 69 -7.57 -26.16 -19.83
C THR A 69 -8.62 -27.25 -19.60
N GLN A 70 -9.92 -26.94 -19.58
CA GLN A 70 -10.98 -27.94 -19.45
C GLN A 70 -11.07 -28.85 -20.69
N ASN A 71 -10.92 -28.30 -21.89
CA ASN A 71 -10.96 -29.08 -23.13
C ASN A 71 -9.71 -29.96 -23.32
N HIS A 72 -8.55 -29.56 -22.80
CA HIS A 72 -7.32 -30.38 -22.83
C HIS A 72 -7.34 -31.55 -21.84
N ASN A 73 -8.20 -31.50 -20.81
CA ASN A 73 -8.36 -32.57 -19.82
C ASN A 73 -9.46 -33.59 -20.19
N ASN A 74 -10.10 -33.44 -21.36
CA ASN A 74 -11.24 -34.24 -21.80
C ASN A 74 -11.01 -35.00 -23.12
N GLY A 75 -9.74 -35.24 -23.49
CA GLY A 75 -9.32 -36.13 -24.59
C GLY A 75 -8.26 -37.11 -24.11
#